data_AF-X0VXD9-F1
#
_entry.id   AF-X0VXD9-F1
#
_cell.length_a   1.000
_cell.length_b   1.000
_cell.length_c   1.000
_cell.angle_alpha   90.00
_cell.angle_beta   90.00
_cell.angle_gamma   90.00
#
_symmetry.space_group_name_H-M   'P 1'
#
loop_
_entity.id
_entity.type
_entity.pdbx_description
1 polymer ?
#
loop_
_entity_poly.entity_id
_entity_poly.type
_entity_poly.pdbx_seq_one_letter_code
_entity_poly.pdbx_strand_id
1 'polypeptide(L)'
;SPRETLGQLLIRSGRINEEQLFTALIEQEQNKQPLGWILISKGLLSQSELQQLLQLKCEESIYDCFLWTDGEFVFEDHQVPEQVAASFSLDMSRVIQEGIDRMDKWENIREQFPSRITTFAKNQVALEALDENELSEEDRRILELVEKDKNLSEIALELHAVDFYAAERLLDLCERGCIYVAKAPEELPYEREVQKLRDRLAEGLKSFQQGEHAKALKAFEAALEIDPHSKANLFVDKLASMVEDAETIKKVPRE
;
A
#
# COMPACT_ATOMS: atom_id res chain seq x y z
N SER A 1 1.08 -4.42 -3.31
CA SER A 1 1.36 -2.99 -3.06
C SER A 1 1.94 -2.33 -4.30
N PRO A 2 1.78 -1.01 -4.51
CA PRO A 2 2.44 -0.32 -5.62
C PRO A 2 3.95 -0.50 -5.44
N ARG A 3 4.61 -1.17 -6.38
CA ARG A 3 6.05 -1.43 -6.33
C ARG A 3 6.78 -0.10 -6.42
N GLU A 4 7.61 0.22 -5.42
CA GLU A 4 8.50 1.39 -5.49
C GLU A 4 9.31 1.26 -6.79
N THR A 5 9.23 2.26 -7.67
CA THR A 5 9.92 2.27 -8.96
C THR A 5 11.40 2.64 -8.77
N LEU A 6 12.22 2.41 -9.79
CA LEU A 6 13.62 2.88 -9.79
C LEU A 6 13.70 4.40 -9.58
N GLY A 7 12.78 5.16 -10.20
CA GLY A 7 12.72 6.61 -10.05
C GLY A 7 12.39 7.06 -8.62
N GLN A 8 11.41 6.43 -7.98
CA GLN A 8 11.05 6.72 -6.59
C GLN A 8 12.21 6.42 -5.63
N LEU A 9 12.89 5.27 -5.81
CA LEU A 9 14.06 4.91 -5.02
C LEU A 9 15.17 5.95 -5.13
N LEU A 10 15.44 6.44 -6.35
CA LEU A 10 16.46 7.45 -6.59
C LEU A 10 16.11 8.81 -5.96
N ILE A 11 14.84 9.21 -5.98
CA ILE A 11 14.37 10.42 -5.29
C ILE A 11 14.55 10.29 -3.79
N ARG A 12 14.10 9.17 -3.20
CA ARG A 12 14.21 8.91 -1.76
C ARG A 12 15.66 8.92 -1.28
N SER A 13 16.56 8.33 -2.06
CA SER A 13 18.01 8.35 -1.75
C SER A 13 18.69 9.70 -1.97
N GLY A 14 17.96 10.75 -2.39
CA GLY A 14 18.49 12.07 -2.69
C GLY A 14 19.42 12.12 -3.91
N ARG A 15 19.40 11.08 -4.76
CA ARG A 15 20.28 10.98 -5.93
C ARG A 15 19.81 11.81 -7.11
N ILE A 16 18.49 11.87 -7.30
CA ILE A 16 17.85 12.75 -8.28
C ILE A 16 16.68 13.48 -7.62
N ASN A 17 16.27 14.60 -8.19
CA ASN A 17 15.03 15.27 -7.81
C ASN A 17 13.88 14.94 -8.78
N GLU A 18 12.67 15.40 -8.46
CA GLU A 18 11.47 15.16 -9.27
C GLU A 18 11.60 15.71 -10.70
N GLU A 19 12.21 16.88 -10.87
CA GLU A 19 12.40 17.52 -12.18
C GLU A 19 13.34 16.70 -13.09
N GLN A 20 14.43 16.19 -12.52
CA GLN A 20 15.38 15.32 -13.21
C GLN A 20 14.73 13.99 -13.60
N LEU A 21 13.94 13.38 -12.70
CA LEU A 21 13.20 12.17 -13.01
C LEU A 21 12.18 12.41 -14.12
N PHE A 22 11.40 13.49 -14.03
CA PHE A 22 10.40 13.85 -15.03
C PHE A 22 11.01 14.04 -16.42
N THR A 23 12.14 14.75 -16.50
CA THR A 23 12.87 14.97 -17.76
C THR A 23 13.36 13.64 -18.36
N ALA A 24 13.88 12.74 -17.52
CA ALA A 24 14.35 11.43 -17.96
C ALA A 24 13.19 10.53 -18.43
N LEU A 25 12.01 10.61 -17.81
CA LEU A 25 10.81 9.86 -18.22
C LEU A 25 10.26 10.32 -19.57
N ILE A 26 10.24 11.63 -19.84
CA ILE A 26 9.86 12.16 -21.16
C ILE A 26 10.79 11.60 -22.25
N GLU A 27 12.09 11.60 -21.99
CA GLU A 27 13.09 11.09 -22.93
C GLU A 27 12.96 9.58 -23.14
N GLN A 28 12.64 8.82 -22.08
CA GLN A 28 12.32 7.40 -22.18
C GLN A 28 11.13 7.15 -23.09
N GLU A 29 10.07 7.94 -22.96
CA GLU A 29 8.87 7.80 -23.79
C GLU A 29 9.16 8.05 -25.28
N GLN A 30 10.00 9.06 -25.56
CA GLN A 30 10.38 9.46 -26.92
C GLN A 30 11.35 8.47 -27.58
N ASN A 31 12.39 8.05 -26.85
CA ASN A 31 13.52 7.31 -27.41
C ASN A 31 13.41 5.79 -27.18
N LYS A 32 12.43 5.34 -26.38
CA LYS A 32 12.24 3.94 -25.96
C LYS A 32 13.48 3.31 -25.31
N GLN A 33 14.40 4.12 -24.80
CA GLN A 33 15.56 3.68 -24.06
C GLN A 33 15.21 3.41 -22.59
N PRO A 34 15.83 2.42 -21.92
CA PRO A 34 15.57 2.19 -20.50
C PRO A 34 16.00 3.38 -19.64
N LEU A 35 15.17 3.75 -18.65
CA LEU A 35 15.40 4.90 -17.76
C LEU A 35 16.82 4.93 -17.16
N GLY A 36 17.34 3.79 -16.72
CA GLY A 36 18.69 3.70 -16.16
C GLY A 36 19.79 4.17 -17.11
N TRP A 37 19.69 3.86 -18.41
CA TRP A 37 20.67 4.31 -19.41
C TRP A 37 20.59 5.82 -19.65
N ILE A 38 19.39 6.39 -19.62
CA ILE A 38 19.17 7.83 -19.75
C ILE A 38 19.77 8.58 -18.53
N LEU A 39 19.60 8.02 -17.33
CA LEU A 39 20.19 8.61 -16.13
C LEU A 39 21.72 8.55 -16.16
N ILE A 40 22.30 7.47 -16.68
CA ILE A 40 23.75 7.35 -16.90
C ILE A 40 24.25 8.35 -17.94
N SER A 41 23.57 8.48 -19.09
CA SER A 41 23.99 9.39 -20.16
C SER A 41 23.94 10.87 -19.72
N LYS A 42 23.03 11.20 -18.79
CA LYS A 42 22.93 12.53 -18.16
C LYS A 42 23.90 12.73 -17.00
N GLY A 43 24.71 11.74 -16.64
CA GLY A 43 25.67 11.82 -15.52
C GLY A 43 25.01 11.86 -14.14
N LEU A 44 23.74 11.47 -14.03
CA LEU A 44 22.99 11.43 -12.77
C LEU A 44 23.21 10.12 -12.00
N LEU A 45 23.73 9.10 -12.67
CA LEU A 45 23.96 7.78 -12.11
C LEU A 45 25.18 7.13 -12.77
N SER A 46 26.00 6.42 -12.02
CA SER A 46 27.03 5.54 -12.58
C SER A 46 26.48 4.16 -12.94
N GLN A 47 27.18 3.43 -13.81
CA GLN A 47 26.80 2.05 -14.14
C GLN A 47 26.83 1.13 -12.92
N SER A 48 27.80 1.31 -12.01
CA SER A 48 27.89 0.55 -10.76
C SER A 48 26.72 0.83 -9.81
N GLU A 49 26.32 2.10 -9.68
CA GLU A 49 25.15 2.46 -8.85
C GLU A 49 23.86 1.91 -9.45
N LEU A 50 23.69 1.98 -10.77
CA LEU A 50 22.53 1.36 -11.44
C LEU A 50 22.48 -0.14 -11.16
N GLN A 51 23.61 -0.84 -11.23
CA GLN A 51 23.66 -2.27 -10.97
C GLN A 51 23.27 -2.59 -9.51
N GLN A 52 23.75 -1.83 -8.54
CA GLN A 52 23.38 -1.99 -7.12
C GLN A 52 21.89 -1.74 -6.90
N LEU A 53 21.32 -0.70 -7.52
CA LEU A 53 19.90 -0.39 -7.40
C LEU A 53 19.02 -1.45 -8.05
N LEU A 54 19.41 -1.98 -9.21
CA LEU A 54 18.69 -3.08 -9.86
C LEU A 54 18.76 -4.37 -9.04
N GLN A 55 19.90 -4.64 -8.41
CA GLN A 55 20.04 -5.76 -7.48
C GLN A 55 19.09 -5.60 -6.29
N LEU A 56 19.09 -4.45 -5.63
CA LEU A 56 18.17 -4.15 -4.52
C LEU A 56 16.71 -4.31 -4.95
N LYS A 57 16.33 -3.80 -6.13
CA LYS A 57 14.96 -3.97 -6.67
C LYS A 57 14.59 -5.42 -6.95
N CYS A 58 15.55 -6.23 -7.39
CA CYS A 58 15.33 -7.65 -7.58
C CYS A 58 15.13 -8.36 -6.24
N GLU A 59 15.97 -8.07 -5.25
CA GLU A 59 15.82 -8.59 -3.88
C GLU A 59 14.46 -8.19 -3.28
N GLU A 60 14.06 -6.92 -3.38
CA GLU A 60 12.72 -6.44 -2.97
C GLU A 60 11.58 -7.21 -3.64
N SER A 61 11.70 -7.49 -4.94
CA SER A 61 10.68 -8.26 -5.68
C SER A 61 10.61 -9.71 -5.21
N ILE A 62 11.72 -10.29 -4.74
CA ILE A 62 11.76 -11.63 -4.14
C ILE A 62 11.13 -11.59 -2.75
N TYR A 63 11.43 -10.57 -1.93
CA TYR A 63 10.84 -10.41 -0.60
C TYR A 63 9.31 -10.25 -0.65
N ASP A 64 8.78 -9.58 -1.67
CA ASP A 64 7.32 -9.52 -1.90
C ASP A 64 6.67 -10.91 -2.03
N CYS A 65 7.38 -11.91 -2.57
CA CYS A 65 6.87 -13.27 -2.71
C CYS A 65 6.68 -13.97 -1.35
N PHE A 66 7.41 -13.57 -0.30
CA PHE A 66 7.23 -14.13 1.05
C PHE A 66 5.89 -13.73 1.67
N LEU A 67 5.26 -12.66 1.17
CA LEU A 67 3.94 -12.22 1.61
C LEU A 67 2.79 -12.96 0.90
N TRP A 68 3.10 -13.81 -0.10
CA TRP A 68 2.08 -14.53 -0.86
C TRP A 68 1.54 -15.70 -0.05
N THR A 69 0.22 -15.79 0.10
CA THR A 69 -0.44 -16.88 0.81
C THR A 69 -0.67 -18.12 -0.07
N ASP A 70 -0.64 -17.96 -1.40
CA ASP A 70 -0.74 -19.02 -2.40
C ASP A 70 -0.05 -18.59 -3.70
N GLY A 71 0.34 -19.55 -4.55
CA GLY A 71 0.99 -19.28 -5.83
C GLY A 71 1.21 -20.53 -6.69
N GLU A 72 1.03 -20.37 -8.00
CA GLU A 72 1.36 -21.39 -8.99
C GLU A 72 2.67 -21.05 -9.70
N PHE A 73 3.51 -22.05 -9.97
CA PHE A 73 4.74 -21.87 -10.75
C PHE A 73 4.86 -22.95 -11.83
N VAL A 74 5.50 -22.59 -12.93
CA VAL A 74 5.83 -23.50 -14.04
C VAL A 74 7.32 -23.39 -14.29
N PHE A 75 8.00 -24.54 -14.37
CA PHE A 75 9.41 -24.59 -14.75
C PHE A 75 9.51 -24.91 -16.24
N GLU A 76 9.98 -23.95 -17.04
CA GLU A 76 10.31 -24.16 -18.44
C GLU A 76 11.82 -24.33 -18.59
N ASP A 77 12.25 -25.56 -18.86
CA ASP A 77 13.65 -25.88 -19.06
C ASP A 77 14.12 -25.29 -20.42
N HIS A 78 15.29 -24.65 -20.46
CA HIS A 78 15.98 -24.13 -21.66
C HIS A 78 15.50 -22.83 -22.32
N GLN A 79 14.72 -21.97 -21.66
CA GLN A 79 14.47 -20.60 -22.17
C GLN A 79 15.17 -19.54 -21.30
N VAL A 80 16.47 -19.34 -21.53
CA VAL A 80 17.13 -18.12 -21.04
C VAL A 80 16.75 -17.00 -22.01
N PRO A 81 16.15 -15.88 -21.55
CA PRO A 81 15.86 -14.77 -22.44
C PRO A 81 17.14 -14.31 -23.16
N GLU A 82 17.11 -14.23 -24.50
CA GLU A 82 18.30 -13.89 -25.32
C GLU A 82 18.92 -12.53 -24.96
N GLN A 83 18.17 -11.65 -24.29
CA GLN A 83 18.58 -10.30 -23.94
C GLN A 83 18.19 -9.96 -22.50
N VAL A 84 19.02 -10.37 -21.54
CA VAL A 84 18.93 -9.86 -20.17
C VAL A 84 19.69 -8.53 -20.11
N ALA A 85 18.97 -7.41 -19.96
CA ALA A 85 19.55 -6.07 -19.96
C ALA A 85 20.53 -5.80 -18.79
N ALA A 86 20.44 -6.58 -17.71
CA ALA A 86 21.36 -6.54 -16.58
C ALA A 86 21.47 -7.95 -15.96
N SER A 87 22.69 -8.42 -15.72
CA SER A 87 22.94 -9.66 -14.98
C SER A 87 23.70 -9.35 -13.70
N PHE A 88 23.26 -9.95 -12.60
CA PHE A 88 23.93 -9.89 -11.31
C PHE A 88 23.75 -11.24 -10.62
N SER A 89 24.73 -11.58 -9.77
CA SER A 89 24.68 -12.79 -8.95
C SER A 89 24.09 -12.44 -7.59
N LEU A 90 23.10 -13.21 -7.16
CA LEU A 90 22.52 -13.11 -5.84
C LEU A 90 23.00 -14.27 -4.98
N ASP A 91 23.37 -13.97 -3.73
CA ASP A 91 23.49 -14.99 -2.71
C ASP A 91 22.08 -15.38 -2.25
N MET A 92 21.55 -16.45 -2.84
CA MET A 92 20.20 -16.93 -2.54
C MET A 92 20.02 -17.32 -1.07
N SER A 93 21.07 -17.74 -0.36
CA SER A 93 20.95 -18.09 1.06
C SER A 93 20.69 -16.83 1.88
N ARG A 94 21.44 -15.76 1.61
CA ARG A 94 21.25 -14.45 2.25
C ARG A 94 19.87 -13.87 1.94
N VAL A 95 19.45 -13.93 0.68
CA VAL A 95 18.13 -13.43 0.25
C VAL A 95 17.00 -14.22 0.93
N ILE A 96 17.10 -15.55 1.02
CA ILE A 96 16.06 -16.34 1.69
C ILE A 96 16.01 -16.01 3.19
N GLN A 97 17.17 -15.90 3.85
CA GLN A 97 17.23 -15.54 5.27
C GLN A 97 16.61 -14.17 5.54
N GLU A 98 17.01 -13.15 4.78
CA GLU A 98 16.45 -11.80 4.88
C GLU A 98 14.94 -11.79 4.60
N GLY A 99 14.46 -12.59 3.65
CA GLY A 99 13.04 -12.72 3.35
C GLY A 99 12.22 -13.26 4.53
N ILE A 100 12.75 -14.26 5.25
CA ILE A 100 12.14 -14.80 6.47
C ILE A 100 12.17 -13.75 7.58
N ASP A 101 13.33 -13.12 7.82
CA ASP A 101 13.48 -12.11 8.85
C ASP A 101 12.53 -10.91 8.63
N ARG A 102 12.35 -10.50 7.37
CA ARG A 102 11.36 -9.48 6.99
C ARG A 102 9.92 -9.91 7.24
N MET A 103 9.58 -11.16 6.96
CA MET A 103 8.24 -11.69 7.18
C MET A 103 7.91 -11.63 8.68
N ASP A 104 8.79 -12.14 9.53
CA ASP A 104 8.66 -12.11 10.99
C ASP A 104 8.59 -10.66 11.51
N LYS A 105 9.44 -9.78 10.96
CA LYS A 105 9.42 -8.34 11.29
C LYS A 105 8.11 -7.68 10.89
N TRP A 106 7.55 -8.04 9.74
CA TRP A 106 6.27 -7.51 9.29
C TRP A 106 5.10 -7.99 10.16
N GLU A 107 5.15 -9.22 10.66
CA GLU A 107 4.19 -9.71 11.66
C GLU A 107 4.26 -8.87 12.94
N ASN A 108 5.45 -8.63 13.49
CA ASN A 108 5.64 -7.75 14.65
C ASN A 108 5.14 -6.31 14.38
N ILE A 109 5.48 -5.74 13.22
CA ILE A 109 4.99 -4.42 12.82
C ILE A 109 3.46 -4.39 12.82
N ARG A 110 2.78 -5.44 12.34
CA ARG A 110 1.31 -5.50 12.33
C ARG A 110 0.69 -5.65 13.72
N GLU A 111 1.41 -6.19 14.69
CA GLU A 111 0.95 -6.20 16.08
C GLU A 111 0.96 -4.80 16.68
N GLN A 112 1.95 -3.98 16.34
CA GLN A 112 2.11 -2.62 16.89
C GLN A 112 1.35 -1.55 16.09
N PHE A 113 1.39 -1.67 14.76
CA PHE A 113 0.76 -0.78 13.79
C PHE A 113 -0.32 -1.58 13.05
N PRO A 114 -1.46 -1.86 13.72
CA PRO A 114 -2.47 -2.76 13.20
C PRO A 114 -3.18 -2.22 11.96
N SER A 115 -2.91 -0.99 11.54
CA SER A 115 -3.47 -0.40 10.33
C SER A 115 -2.60 0.64 9.65
N ARG A 116 -2.76 0.73 8.33
CA ARG A 116 -2.26 1.81 7.47
C ARG A 116 -2.63 3.21 7.93
N ILE A 117 -3.76 3.37 8.63
CA ILE A 117 -4.20 4.66 9.17
C ILE A 117 -3.74 4.89 10.63
N THR A 118 -2.80 4.08 11.12
CA THR A 118 -2.14 4.30 12.42
C THR A 118 -1.44 5.66 12.42
N THR A 119 -1.67 6.47 13.44
CA THR A 119 -1.01 7.77 13.65
C THR A 119 -0.10 7.73 14.87
N PHE A 120 0.85 8.65 14.89
CA PHE A 120 1.92 8.72 15.89
C PHE A 120 1.94 10.09 16.54
N ALA A 121 2.58 10.20 17.70
CA ALA A 121 2.87 11.47 18.35
C ALA A 121 4.31 11.48 18.85
N LYS A 122 4.92 12.67 18.85
CA LYS A 122 6.29 12.84 19.33
C LYS A 122 6.37 12.73 20.84
N ASN A 123 7.46 12.14 21.31
CA ASN A 123 7.90 12.25 22.67
C ASN A 123 8.88 13.42 22.79
N GLN A 124 8.34 14.61 23.05
CA GLN A 124 9.14 15.83 23.08
C GLN A 124 10.30 15.76 24.09
N VAL A 125 10.08 15.12 25.25
CA VAL A 125 11.10 14.96 26.29
C VAL A 125 12.26 14.09 25.82
N ALA A 126 11.96 12.97 25.14
CA ALA A 126 13.01 12.11 24.59
C ALA A 126 13.77 12.83 23.47
N LEU A 127 13.06 13.52 22.57
CA LEU A 127 13.68 14.24 21.46
C LEU A 127 14.60 15.37 21.91
N GLU A 128 14.24 16.10 22.97
CA GLU A 128 15.08 17.16 23.56
C GLU A 128 16.35 16.63 24.24
N ALA A 129 16.37 15.34 24.61
CA ALA A 129 17.51 14.69 25.25
C ALA A 129 18.47 14.02 24.24
N LEU A 130 18.08 13.92 22.96
CA LEU A 130 18.92 13.34 21.91
C LEU A 130 19.94 14.36 21.40
N ASP A 131 21.15 13.87 21.12
CA ASP A 131 22.12 14.66 20.35
C ASP A 131 21.66 14.80 18.90
N GLU A 132 21.88 15.98 18.29
CA GLU A 132 21.45 16.28 16.90
C GLU A 132 21.95 15.26 15.87
N ASN A 133 23.09 14.61 16.13
CA ASN A 133 23.72 13.63 15.24
C ASN A 133 23.06 12.24 15.30
N GLU A 134 22.17 11.98 16.26
CA GLU A 134 21.49 10.69 16.39
C GLU A 134 20.30 10.52 15.44
N LEU A 135 19.81 11.61 14.85
CA LEU A 135 18.71 11.58 13.89
C LEU A 135 19.24 11.73 12.47
N SER A 136 18.82 10.81 11.59
CA SER A 136 19.08 10.96 10.16
C SER A 136 18.20 12.08 9.56
N GLU A 137 18.53 12.54 8.35
CA GLU A 137 17.66 13.48 7.60
C GLU A 137 16.25 12.90 7.38
N GLU A 138 16.16 11.60 7.11
CA GLU A 138 14.89 10.89 6.95
C GLU A 138 14.12 10.81 8.28
N ASP A 139 14.81 10.62 9.40
CA ASP A 139 14.19 10.62 10.74
C ASP A 139 13.56 11.98 11.04
N ARG A 140 14.30 13.07 10.76
CA ARG A 140 13.78 14.43 10.93
C ARG A 140 12.56 14.66 10.04
N ARG A 141 12.60 14.19 8.80
CA ARG A 141 11.46 14.26 7.89
C ARG A 141 10.24 13.48 8.41
N ILE A 142 10.43 12.27 8.92
CA ILE A 142 9.36 11.48 9.54
C ILE A 142 8.78 12.24 10.73
N LEU A 143 9.63 12.79 11.61
CA LEU A 143 9.20 13.58 12.76
C LEU A 143 8.35 14.80 12.33
N GLU A 144 8.74 15.52 11.27
CA GLU A 144 7.90 16.60 10.71
C GLU A 144 6.53 16.12 10.23
N LEU A 145 6.45 14.94 9.63
CA LEU A 145 5.18 14.37 9.15
C LEU A 145 4.30 13.91 10.32
N VAL A 146 4.91 13.31 11.35
CA VAL A 146 4.24 12.94 12.60
C VAL A 146 3.63 14.17 13.29
N GLU A 147 4.33 15.31 13.31
CA GLU A 147 3.81 16.58 13.84
C GLU A 147 2.55 17.06 13.10
N LYS A 148 2.42 16.71 11.82
CA LYS A 148 1.28 17.08 10.96
C LYS A 148 0.14 16.06 11.05
N ASP A 149 0.13 15.20 12.08
CA ASP A 149 -0.86 14.14 12.31
C ASP A 149 -1.01 13.16 11.13
N LYS A 150 0.06 12.96 10.35
CA LYS A 150 0.05 12.02 9.22
C LYS A 150 0.02 10.58 9.70
N ASN A 151 -0.78 9.75 9.02
CA ASN A 151 -0.82 8.32 9.28
C ASN A 151 0.28 7.55 8.53
N LEU A 152 0.49 6.28 8.89
CA LEU A 152 1.51 5.41 8.29
C LEU A 152 1.51 5.43 6.75
N SER A 153 0.35 5.28 6.09
CA SER A 153 0.29 5.28 4.63
C SER A 153 0.54 6.66 4.01
N GLU A 154 0.13 7.74 4.66
CA GLU A 154 0.49 9.08 4.19
C GLU A 154 1.99 9.38 4.36
N ILE A 155 2.58 8.93 5.47
CA ILE A 155 4.04 9.02 5.70
C ILE A 155 4.78 8.23 4.62
N ALA A 156 4.36 6.99 4.35
CA ALA A 156 4.94 6.17 3.29
C ALA A 156 4.88 6.89 1.92
N LEU A 157 3.74 7.50 1.60
CA LEU A 157 3.55 8.26 0.36
C LEU A 157 4.50 9.46 0.25
N GLU A 158 4.63 10.24 1.31
CA GLU A 158 5.52 11.43 1.38
C GLU A 158 7.00 11.06 1.35
N LEU A 159 7.37 9.87 1.81
CA LEU A 159 8.73 9.32 1.69
C LEU A 159 8.97 8.65 0.33
N HIS A 160 7.96 8.59 -0.55
CA HIS A 160 7.97 7.80 -1.77
C HIS A 160 8.36 6.33 -1.55
N ALA A 161 7.95 5.78 -0.40
CA ALA A 161 8.31 4.44 0.06
C ALA A 161 7.08 3.52 0.12
N VAL A 162 7.35 2.22 0.19
CA VAL A 162 6.33 1.22 0.51
C VAL A 162 6.00 1.23 2.01
N ASP A 163 4.82 0.75 2.38
CA ASP A 163 4.37 0.75 3.78
C ASP A 163 5.34 0.00 4.70
N PHE A 164 5.92 -1.13 4.23
CA PHE A 164 6.90 -1.91 5.00
C PHE A 164 8.08 -1.04 5.47
N TYR A 165 8.68 -0.31 4.53
CA TYR A 165 9.83 0.54 4.82
C TYR A 165 9.46 1.67 5.79
N ALA A 166 8.35 2.37 5.53
CA ALA A 166 7.92 3.46 6.40
C ALA A 166 7.59 2.95 7.81
N ALA A 167 6.90 1.82 7.92
CA ALA A 167 6.56 1.20 9.19
C ALA A 167 7.80 0.73 9.94
N GLU A 168 8.78 0.13 9.27
CA GLU A 168 10.05 -0.24 9.89
C GLU A 168 10.78 0.98 10.49
N ARG A 169 10.83 2.11 9.75
CA ARG A 169 11.42 3.36 10.26
C ARG A 169 10.65 3.93 11.46
N LEU A 170 9.32 3.91 11.40
CA LEU A 170 8.46 4.34 12.49
C LEU A 170 8.61 3.45 13.73
N LEU A 171 8.75 2.14 13.54
CA LEU A 171 8.99 1.20 14.62
C LEU A 171 10.33 1.45 15.31
N ASP A 172 11.41 1.64 14.56
CA ASP A 172 12.72 2.02 15.11
C ASP A 172 12.63 3.32 15.94
N LEU A 173 11.91 4.34 15.46
CA LEU A 173 11.68 5.57 16.23
C LEU A 173 10.81 5.35 17.48
N CYS A 174 9.86 4.40 17.45
CA CYS A 174 9.10 3.98 18.63
C CYS A 174 9.99 3.27 19.65
N GLU A 175 10.83 2.34 19.22
CA GLU A 175 11.75 1.57 20.07
C GLU A 175 12.79 2.48 20.74
N ARG A 176 13.26 3.50 20.02
CA ARG A 176 14.13 4.57 20.55
C ARG A 176 13.38 5.54 21.49
N GLY A 177 12.06 5.44 21.57
CA GLY A 177 11.21 6.30 22.39
C GLY A 177 11.02 7.72 21.86
N CYS A 178 11.44 8.00 20.62
CA CYS A 178 11.32 9.30 19.95
C CYS A 178 9.86 9.64 19.63
N ILE A 179 9.06 8.63 19.30
CA ILE A 179 7.63 8.73 19.02
C ILE A 179 6.88 7.60 19.72
N TYR A 180 5.56 7.72 19.83
CA TYR A 180 4.68 6.64 20.28
C TYR A 180 3.42 6.58 19.41
N VAL A 181 2.78 5.42 19.39
CA VAL A 181 1.50 5.22 18.69
C VAL A 181 0.42 6.07 19.37
N ALA A 182 -0.17 7.01 18.63
CA ALA A 182 -1.23 7.89 19.11
C ALA A 182 -2.61 7.28 18.89
N LYS A 183 -2.87 6.79 17.67
CA LYS A 183 -4.09 6.03 17.33
C LYS A 183 -3.70 4.84 16.49
N ALA A 184 -4.10 3.64 16.93
CA ALA A 184 -3.94 2.39 16.21
C ALA A 184 -5.31 1.74 16.02
N PRO A 185 -6.14 2.24 15.09
CA PRO A 185 -7.37 1.54 14.74
C PRO A 185 -6.99 0.17 14.15
N GLU A 186 -7.78 -0.85 14.44
CA GLU A 186 -7.60 -2.14 13.76
C GLU A 186 -7.79 -1.97 12.24
N GLU A 187 -6.90 -2.56 11.44
CA GLU A 187 -7.17 -2.73 10.01
C GLU A 187 -8.23 -3.80 9.89
N LEU A 188 -9.46 -3.34 9.63
CA LEU A 188 -10.53 -4.24 9.23
C LEU A 188 -10.02 -4.97 7.98
N PRO A 189 -9.95 -6.31 7.97
CA PRO A 189 -9.22 -7.00 6.92
C PRO A 189 -9.87 -6.65 5.58
N TYR A 190 -9.10 -6.02 4.68
CA TYR A 190 -9.59 -5.58 3.37
C TYR A 190 -10.26 -6.72 2.61
N GLU A 191 -9.73 -7.94 2.70
CA GLU A 191 -10.36 -9.14 2.13
C GLU A 191 -11.69 -9.49 2.79
N ARG A 192 -11.81 -9.33 4.10
CA ARG A 192 -13.04 -9.61 4.85
C ARG A 192 -14.10 -8.54 4.60
N GLU A 193 -13.73 -7.28 4.48
CA GLU A 193 -14.66 -6.20 4.16
C GLU A 193 -15.07 -6.22 2.69
N VAL A 194 -14.14 -6.45 1.77
CA VAL A 194 -14.46 -6.65 0.34
C VAL A 194 -15.31 -7.90 0.15
N GLN A 195 -15.03 -8.99 0.86
CA GLN A 195 -15.88 -10.19 0.82
C GLN A 195 -17.26 -9.93 1.42
N LYS A 196 -17.35 -9.29 2.59
CA LYS A 196 -18.64 -8.87 3.17
C LYS A 196 -19.41 -7.96 2.22
N LEU A 197 -18.76 -6.98 1.60
CA LEU A 197 -19.35 -6.07 0.62
C LEU A 197 -19.87 -6.84 -0.59
N ARG A 198 -19.06 -7.77 -1.15
CA ARG A 198 -19.47 -8.65 -2.25
C ARG A 198 -20.66 -9.52 -1.87
N ASP A 199 -20.65 -10.12 -0.68
CA ASP A 199 -21.72 -10.97 -0.18
C ASP A 199 -23.03 -10.18 -0.02
N ARG A 200 -22.97 -8.97 0.54
CA ARG A 200 -24.13 -8.07 0.69
C ARG A 200 -24.68 -7.60 -0.65
N LEU A 201 -23.81 -7.25 -1.59
CA LEU A 201 -24.21 -6.89 -2.96
C LEU A 201 -24.86 -8.09 -3.68
N ALA A 202 -24.30 -9.29 -3.54
CA ALA A 202 -24.86 -10.51 -4.12
C ALA A 202 -26.22 -10.88 -3.50
N GLU A 203 -26.36 -10.76 -2.18
CA GLU A 203 -27.62 -10.95 -1.46
C GLU A 203 -28.70 -9.95 -1.91
N GLY A 204 -28.34 -8.67 -2.03
CA GLY A 204 -29.22 -7.61 -2.50
C GLY A 204 -29.69 -7.85 -3.94
N LEU A 205 -28.78 -8.18 -4.85
CA LEU A 205 -29.10 -8.46 -6.26
C LEU A 205 -29.99 -9.70 -6.41
N LYS A 206 -29.70 -10.77 -5.67
CA LYS A 206 -30.52 -11.99 -5.68
C LYS A 206 -31.93 -11.72 -5.18
N SER A 207 -32.06 -11.03 -4.05
CA SER A 207 -33.37 -10.68 -3.47
C SER A 207 -34.15 -9.74 -4.39
N PHE A 208 -33.46 -8.81 -5.06
CA PHE A 208 -34.07 -7.92 -6.05
C PHE A 208 -34.66 -8.68 -7.25
N GLN A 209 -33.91 -9.65 -7.81
CA GLN A 209 -34.38 -10.49 -8.91
C GLN A 209 -35.56 -11.38 -8.52
N GLN A 210 -35.66 -11.75 -7.25
CA GLN A 210 -36.76 -12.55 -6.69
C GLN A 210 -37.99 -11.72 -6.30
N GLY A 211 -37.95 -10.39 -6.46
CA GLY A 211 -39.04 -9.48 -6.07
C GLY A 211 -39.14 -9.23 -4.56
N GLU A 212 -38.16 -9.70 -3.77
CA GLU A 212 -38.09 -9.49 -2.31
C GLU A 212 -37.53 -8.08 -2.00
N HIS A 213 -38.24 -7.03 -2.42
CA HIS A 213 -37.74 -5.65 -2.43
C HIS A 213 -37.28 -5.13 -1.05
N ALA A 214 -37.98 -5.43 0.03
CA ALA A 214 -37.60 -5.02 1.39
C ALA A 214 -36.30 -5.69 1.88
N LYS A 215 -36.08 -6.96 1.50
CA LYS A 215 -34.86 -7.70 1.84
C LYS A 215 -33.69 -7.23 0.98
N ALA A 216 -33.95 -6.94 -0.29
CA ALA A 216 -32.97 -6.35 -1.20
C ALA A 216 -32.49 -4.98 -0.69
N LEU A 217 -33.41 -4.12 -0.26
CA LEU A 217 -33.10 -2.80 0.31
C LEU A 217 -32.17 -2.92 1.51
N LYS A 218 -32.53 -3.76 2.50
CA LYS A 218 -31.72 -3.97 3.71
C LYS A 218 -30.31 -4.48 3.41
N ALA A 219 -30.16 -5.36 2.41
CA ALA A 219 -28.85 -5.87 2.00
C ALA A 219 -27.99 -4.80 1.33
N PHE A 220 -28.59 -3.91 0.53
CA PHE A 220 -27.88 -2.79 -0.09
C PHE A 220 -27.52 -1.69 0.92
N GLU A 221 -28.37 -1.39 1.90
CA GLU A 221 -28.04 -0.47 3.00
C GLU A 221 -26.84 -0.99 3.81
N ALA A 222 -26.83 -2.28 4.17
CA ALA A 222 -25.71 -2.91 4.84
C ALA A 222 -24.42 -2.93 4.00
N ALA A 223 -24.52 -2.89 2.67
CA ALA A 223 -23.35 -2.72 1.79
C ALA A 223 -22.81 -1.27 1.83
N LEU A 224 -23.67 -0.28 1.99
CA LEU A 224 -23.29 1.14 2.09
C LEU A 224 -22.69 1.52 3.45
N GLU A 225 -23.03 0.78 4.51
CA GLU A 225 -22.34 0.89 5.79
C GLU A 225 -20.87 0.44 5.71
N ILE A 226 -20.54 -0.46 4.78
CA ILE A 226 -19.17 -0.94 4.54
C ILE A 226 -18.43 -0.02 3.56
N ASP A 227 -19.07 0.35 2.46
CA ASP A 227 -18.52 1.30 1.47
C ASP A 227 -19.60 2.31 1.04
N PRO A 228 -19.57 3.55 1.59
CA PRO A 228 -20.53 4.60 1.25
C PRO A 228 -20.54 4.99 -0.24
N HIS A 229 -19.49 4.67 -0.99
CA HIS A 229 -19.36 4.96 -2.43
C HIS A 229 -19.70 3.78 -3.34
N SER A 230 -20.18 2.67 -2.76
CA SER A 230 -20.59 1.47 -3.50
C SER A 230 -21.76 1.73 -4.46
N LYS A 231 -21.82 0.94 -5.55
CA LYS A 231 -22.93 0.95 -6.52
C LYS A 231 -24.29 0.57 -5.90
N ALA A 232 -24.31 0.07 -4.66
CA ALA A 232 -25.53 -0.18 -3.89
C ALA A 232 -26.45 1.05 -3.80
N ASN A 233 -25.89 2.27 -3.75
CA ASN A 233 -26.67 3.52 -3.73
C ASN A 233 -27.68 3.62 -4.87
N LEU A 234 -27.32 3.13 -6.07
CA LEU A 234 -28.19 3.14 -7.25
C LEU A 234 -29.48 2.31 -7.07
N PHE A 235 -29.45 1.32 -6.17
CA PHE A 235 -30.57 0.43 -5.89
C PHE A 235 -31.40 0.89 -4.70
N VAL A 236 -30.78 1.50 -3.69
CA VAL A 236 -31.45 1.96 -2.46
C VAL A 236 -32.52 3.01 -2.78
N ASP A 237 -32.19 4.06 -3.54
CA ASP A 237 -33.15 5.13 -3.88
C ASP A 237 -34.40 4.60 -4.59
N LYS A 238 -34.20 3.64 -5.49
CA LYS A 238 -35.29 3.02 -6.27
C LYS A 238 -36.09 2.02 -5.43
N LEU A 239 -35.46 1.30 -4.51
CA LEU A 239 -36.14 0.30 -3.68
C LEU A 239 -36.86 0.91 -2.49
N ALA A 240 -36.35 1.99 -1.90
CA ALA A 240 -36.99 2.69 -0.79
C ALA A 240 -38.39 3.16 -1.19
N SER A 241 -38.52 3.81 -2.35
CA SER A 241 -39.81 4.23 -2.91
C SER A 241 -40.76 3.05 -3.18
N MET A 242 -40.27 1.96 -3.77
CA MET A 242 -41.09 0.77 -4.05
C MET A 242 -41.57 0.04 -2.78
N VAL A 243 -40.79 0.08 -1.69
CA VAL A 243 -41.16 -0.51 -0.40
C VAL A 243 -42.17 0.37 0.33
N GLU A 244 -41.99 1.69 0.33
CA GLU A 244 -42.96 2.65 0.89
C GLU A 244 -44.33 2.57 0.19
N ASP A 245 -44.34 2.46 -1.14
CA ASP A 245 -45.55 2.28 -1.95
C ASP A 245 -46.27 0.95 -1.64
N ALA A 246 -45.52 -0.13 -1.45
CA ALA A 246 -46.08 -1.45 -1.13
C ALA A 246 -46.67 -1.51 0.29
N GLU A 247 -46.11 -0.77 1.25
CA GLU A 247 -46.63 -0.67 2.62
C GLU A 247 -47.84 0.24 2.73
N THR A 248 -47.92 1.31 1.92
CA THR A 248 -49.11 2.17 1.84
C THR A 248 -50.29 1.45 1.19
N ILE A 249 -50.06 0.63 0.15
CA ILE A 249 -51.11 -0.21 -0.47
C ILE A 249 -51.68 -1.24 0.51
N LYS A 250 -50.86 -1.82 1.40
CA LYS A 250 -51.34 -2.77 2.43
C LYS A 250 -52.18 -2.12 3.54
N LYS A 251 -52.15 -0.80 3.68
CA LYS A 251 -52.90 -0.06 4.72
C LYS A 251 -54.27 0.46 4.27
N VAL A 252 -54.64 0.29 3.00
CA VAL A 252 -55.99 0.62 2.52
C VAL A 252 -56.96 -0.50 2.94
N PRO A 253 -58.00 -0.23 3.75
CA PRO A 253 -58.99 -1.23 4.11
C PRO A 253 -59.76 -1.69 2.86
N ARG A 254 -59.95 -3.00 2.69
CA ARG A 254 -60.88 -3.53 1.69
C ARG A 254 -62.30 -3.23 2.16
N GLU A 255 -62.98 -2.29 1.52
CA GLU A 255 -64.45 -2.13 1.59
C GLU A 255 -65.16 -3.20 0.74
#